data_AF-A0A6N8G069-F1
#
_entry.id   AF-A0A6N8G069-F1
#
_cell.length_a   1.000
_cell.length_b   1.000
_cell.length_c   1.000
_cell.angle_alpha   90.00
_cell.angle_beta   90.00
_cell.angle_gamma   90.00
#
_symmetry.space_group_name_H-M   'P 1'
#
loop_
_entity.id
_entity.type
_entity.pdbx_description
1 polymer ?
#
loop_
_entity_poly.entity_id
_entity_poly.type
_entity_poly.pdbx_seq_one_letter_code
_entity_poly.pdbx_strand_id
1 'polypeptide(L)'
;MLIFPDISTETAFKLIDGAQRHLKPFFVEAGLMLGEFHKQNNSPGLRNPNFRPLRSPIPMLGIRFMVESDLSFLNDLNSEPSLRTKYFEAYLSCLHNVLKDEKKFSWLRKHWL
;
A
#
# COMPACT_ATOMS: atom_id res chain seq x y z
N MET A 1 1.96 3.75 11.76
CA MET A 1 0.62 4.28 11.40
C MET A 1 0.54 5.72 11.89
N LEU A 2 -0.09 6.61 11.12
CA LEU A 2 -0.34 8.00 11.49
C LEU A 2 -1.84 8.25 11.44
N ILE A 3 -2.41 8.81 12.51
CA ILE A 3 -3.84 9.13 12.61
C ILE A 3 -4.03 10.64 12.68
N PHE A 4 -5.16 11.12 12.15
CA PHE A 4 -5.49 12.55 12.10
C PHE A 4 -6.89 12.80 12.70
N PRO A 5 -7.02 12.71 14.04
CA PRO A 5 -8.33 12.79 14.71
C PRO A 5 -8.99 14.16 14.58
N ASP A 6 -8.21 15.23 14.45
CA ASP A 6 -8.72 16.61 14.40
C ASP A 6 -9.13 17.06 12.99
N ILE A 7 -9.07 16.15 12.01
CA ILE A 7 -9.45 16.44 10.62
C ILE A 7 -10.89 16.00 10.39
N SER A 8 -11.71 16.94 9.89
CA SER A 8 -13.10 16.66 9.50
C SER A 8 -13.17 15.50 8.52
N THR A 9 -14.04 14.53 8.83
CA THR A 9 -14.22 13.34 7.98
C THR A 9 -14.75 13.70 6.59
N GLU A 10 -15.47 14.81 6.45
CA GLU A 10 -16.05 15.32 5.21
C GLU A 10 -14.98 15.82 4.23
N THR A 11 -13.84 16.27 4.74
CA THR A 11 -12.75 16.87 3.95
C THR A 11 -11.46 16.05 3.96
N ALA A 12 -11.36 15.07 4.85
CA ALA A 12 -10.20 14.21 5.03
C ALA A 12 -9.65 13.60 3.74
N PHE A 13 -10.52 13.18 2.81
CA PHE A 13 -10.10 12.56 1.55
C PHE A 13 -9.08 13.41 0.78
N LYS A 14 -9.25 14.74 0.74
CA LYS A 14 -8.35 15.64 0.03
C LYS A 14 -6.93 15.58 0.59
N LEU A 15 -6.81 15.55 1.92
CA LEU A 15 -5.51 15.51 2.58
C LEU A 15 -4.88 14.13 2.47
N ILE A 16 -5.63 13.07 2.81
CA ILE A 16 -5.08 11.71 2.86
C ILE A 16 -4.70 11.24 1.45
N ASP A 17 -5.55 11.45 0.44
CA ASP A 17 -5.24 11.08 -0.95
C ASP A 17 -4.07 11.91 -1.50
N GLY A 18 -4.02 13.21 -1.17
CA GLY A 18 -2.94 14.10 -1.57
C GLY A 18 -1.59 13.67 -0.99
N ALA A 19 -1.56 13.42 0.32
CA ALA A 19 -0.38 12.94 1.03
C ALA A 19 0.07 11.57 0.51
N GLN A 20 -0.86 10.63 0.35
CA GLN A 20 -0.53 9.30 -0.13
C GLN A 20 0.01 9.35 -1.56
N ARG A 21 -0.61 10.11 -2.47
CA ARG A 21 -0.14 10.26 -3.85
C ARG A 21 1.27 10.85 -3.92
N HIS A 22 1.56 11.84 -3.09
CA HIS A 22 2.87 12.48 -3.06
C HIS A 22 3.96 11.58 -2.46
N LEU A 23 3.62 10.82 -1.41
CA LEU A 23 4.59 10.03 -0.65
C LEU A 23 4.77 8.60 -1.18
N LYS A 24 3.75 8.01 -1.82
CA LYS A 24 3.76 6.62 -2.30
C LYS A 24 5.05 6.27 -3.07
N PRO A 25 5.57 7.10 -4.00
CA PRO A 25 6.78 6.74 -4.72
C PRO A 25 8.00 6.49 -3.82
N PHE A 26 8.24 7.37 -2.84
CA PHE A 26 9.36 7.25 -1.91
C PHE A 26 9.21 6.04 -0.98
N PHE A 27 7.98 5.75 -0.55
CA PHE A 27 7.71 4.59 0.30
C PHE A 27 7.90 3.28 -0.47
N VAL A 28 7.39 3.21 -1.70
CA VAL A 28 7.54 2.02 -2.56
C VAL A 28 9.02 1.75 -2.84
N GLU A 29 9.79 2.78 -3.18
CA GLU A 29 11.25 2.69 -3.39
C GLU A 29 11.98 2.14 -2.14
N ALA A 30 11.51 2.51 -0.95
CA ALA A 30 12.03 2.00 0.33
C ALA A 30 11.51 0.60 0.72
N GLY A 31 10.75 -0.09 -0.14
CA GLY A 31 10.16 -1.40 0.14
C GLY A 31 8.98 -1.35 1.12
N LEU A 32 8.31 -0.20 1.21
CA LEU A 32 7.14 0.04 2.06
C LEU A 32 5.88 0.23 1.22
N MET A 33 4.73 -0.10 1.81
CA MET A 33 3.41 0.26 1.30
C MET A 33 2.79 1.36 2.14
N LEU A 34 2.12 2.29 1.46
CA LEU A 34 1.40 3.42 2.04
C LEU A 34 -0.07 3.39 1.63
N GLY A 35 -0.96 3.21 2.61
CA GLY A 35 -2.41 3.15 2.41
C GLY A 35 -3.16 4.36 2.93
N GLU A 36 -4.13 4.83 2.15
CA GLU A 36 -4.97 6.01 2.38
C GLU A 36 -6.34 5.67 2.97
N PHE A 37 -6.48 5.78 4.29
CA PHE A 37 -7.72 5.40 4.98
C PHE A 37 -8.56 6.63 5.34
N HIS A 38 -9.81 6.68 4.87
CA HIS A 38 -10.78 7.73 5.20
C HIS A 38 -12.21 7.31 4.80
N LYS A 39 -13.22 8.02 5.31
CA LYS A 39 -14.65 7.66 5.19
C LYS A 39 -15.14 7.52 3.73
N GLN A 40 -14.65 8.36 2.83
CA GLN A 40 -15.04 8.41 1.41
C GLN A 40 -14.21 7.50 0.49
N ASN A 41 -13.27 6.70 1.00
CA ASN A 41 -12.43 5.86 0.14
C ASN A 41 -13.32 4.86 -0.64
N ASN A 42 -13.16 4.85 -1.97
CA ASN A 42 -13.95 4.04 -2.89
C ASN A 42 -13.17 2.89 -3.54
N SER A 43 -11.90 2.70 -3.17
CA SER A 43 -11.08 1.61 -3.66
C SER A 43 -11.71 0.26 -3.32
N PRO A 44 -11.93 -0.62 -4.32
CA PRO A 44 -12.52 -1.93 -4.11
C PRO A 44 -11.54 -2.90 -3.43
N GLY A 45 -12.07 -3.93 -2.76
CA GLY A 45 -11.26 -5.06 -2.32
C GLY A 45 -10.88 -5.98 -3.48
N LEU A 46 -9.69 -6.59 -3.42
CA LEU A 46 -9.16 -7.49 -4.47
C LEU A 46 -10.08 -8.66 -4.82
N ARG A 47 -10.78 -9.23 -3.82
CA ARG A 47 -11.65 -10.41 -3.98
C ARG A 47 -13.14 -10.07 -4.00
N ASN A 48 -13.51 -8.85 -3.61
CA ASN A 48 -14.90 -8.42 -3.52
C ASN A 48 -14.99 -6.93 -3.89
N PRO A 49 -15.49 -6.59 -5.09
CA PRO A 49 -15.59 -5.21 -5.54
C PRO A 49 -16.64 -4.39 -4.79
N ASN A 50 -17.48 -5.01 -3.96
CA ASN A 50 -18.45 -4.32 -3.09
C ASN A 50 -17.88 -4.02 -1.70
N PHE A 51 -16.72 -4.61 -1.35
CA PHE A 51 -16.05 -4.31 -0.11
C PHE A 51 -15.15 -3.08 -0.24
N ARG A 52 -15.09 -2.23 0.80
CA ARG A 52 -14.32 -0.98 0.84
C ARG A 52 -13.30 -1.04 1.98
N PRO A 53 -12.18 -1.76 1.79
CA PRO A 53 -11.25 -2.09 2.88
C PRO A 53 -10.56 -0.87 3.47
N LEU A 54 -10.47 0.23 2.72
CA LEU A 54 -9.77 1.45 3.15
C LEU A 54 -10.72 2.51 3.75
N ARG A 55 -12.00 2.17 3.98
CA ARG A 55 -12.90 3.07 4.72
C ARG A 55 -12.59 3.02 6.21
N SER A 56 -12.41 4.19 6.79
CA SER A 56 -12.19 4.37 8.22
C SER A 56 -12.96 5.58 8.74
N PRO A 57 -13.55 5.51 9.95
CA PRO A 57 -14.18 6.67 10.59
C PRO A 57 -13.15 7.72 11.02
N ILE A 58 -11.90 7.32 11.25
CA ILE A 58 -10.78 8.21 11.61
C ILE A 58 -9.80 8.25 10.44
N PRO A 59 -9.51 9.43 9.86
CA PRO A 59 -8.53 9.55 8.77
C PRO A 59 -7.14 9.08 9.20
N MET A 60 -6.46 8.30 8.36
CA MET A 60 -5.13 7.78 8.69
C MET A 60 -4.31 7.37 7.46
N LEU A 61 -2.99 7.35 7.65
CA LEU A 61 -2.02 6.75 6.74
C LEU A 61 -1.45 5.46 7.36
N GLY A 62 -1.70 4.34 6.69
CA GLY A 62 -1.15 3.04 7.05
C GLY A 62 0.20 2.84 6.38
N ILE A 63 1.22 2.47 7.17
CA ILE A 63 2.57 2.18 6.67
C ILE A 63 2.93 0.77 7.12
N ARG A 64 3.41 -0.05 6.19
CA ARG A 64 3.92 -1.39 6.47
C ARG A 64 4.99 -1.79 5.46
N PHE A 65 5.74 -2.84 5.77
CA PHE A 65 6.58 -3.50 4.78
C PHE A 65 5.74 -4.07 3.63
N MET A 66 6.29 -3.98 2.42
CA MET A 66 5.73 -4.59 1.24
C MET A 66 5.81 -6.12 1.32
N VAL A 67 4.81 -6.80 0.76
CA VAL A 67 4.71 -8.26 0.68
C VAL A 67 4.38 -8.69 -0.75
N GLU A 68 4.53 -9.98 -1.06
CA GLU A 68 4.32 -10.52 -2.41
C GLU A 68 2.95 -10.16 -3.02
N SER A 69 1.88 -10.20 -2.22
CA SER A 69 0.52 -9.88 -2.69
C SER A 69 0.33 -8.42 -3.09
N ASP A 70 1.32 -7.54 -2.89
CA ASP A 70 1.20 -6.11 -3.17
C ASP A 70 1.35 -5.75 -4.64
N LEU A 71 1.80 -6.68 -5.48
CA LEU A 71 1.98 -6.46 -6.92
C LEU A 71 0.73 -5.86 -7.57
N SER A 72 -0.46 -6.29 -7.14
CA SER A 72 -1.75 -5.81 -7.63
C SER A 72 -1.98 -4.32 -7.38
N PHE A 73 -1.39 -3.74 -6.33
CA PHE A 73 -1.53 -2.32 -5.95
C PHE A 73 -0.45 -1.41 -6.56
N LEU A 74 0.57 -2.00 -7.17
CA LEU A 74 1.66 -1.31 -7.85
C LEU A 74 1.42 -1.20 -9.37
N ASN A 75 0.60 -2.08 -9.94
CA ASN A 75 0.28 -2.13 -11.36
C ASN A 75 -1.00 -1.35 -11.72
N ASP A 76 -1.08 -0.06 -11.36
CA ASP A 76 -2.19 0.79 -11.78
C ASP A 76 -2.02 1.24 -13.24
N LEU A 77 -2.82 0.67 -14.14
CA LEU A 77 -2.74 0.96 -15.59
C LEU A 77 -3.04 2.43 -15.94
N ASN A 78 -3.68 3.19 -15.05
CA ASN A 78 -3.94 4.62 -15.25
C ASN A 78 -2.73 5.50 -14.91
N SER A 79 -1.69 4.93 -14.32
CA SER A 79 -0.47 5.66 -13.97
C SER A 79 0.56 5.63 -15.10
N GLU A 80 1.41 6.66 -15.12
CA GLU A 80 2.50 6.80 -16.09
C GLU A 80 3.34 5.51 -16.17
N PRO A 81 3.63 4.98 -17.38
CA PRO A 81 4.40 3.75 -17.54
C PRO A 81 5.75 3.77 -16.80
N SER A 82 6.43 4.92 -16.80
CA SER A 82 7.72 5.10 -16.13
C SER A 82 7.61 4.97 -14.60
N LEU A 83 6.51 5.42 -14.01
CA LEU A 83 6.26 5.28 -12.57
C LEU A 83 6.01 3.80 -12.22
N ARG A 84 5.25 3.08 -13.04
CA ARG A 84 5.02 1.64 -12.86
C ARG A 84 6.32 0.85 -12.93
N THR A 85 7.20 1.14 -13.89
CA THR A 85 8.51 0.49 -13.99
C THR A 85 9.30 0.65 -12.69
N LYS A 86 9.37 1.86 -12.14
CA LYS A 86 10.03 2.10 -10.84
C LYS A 86 9.41 1.29 -9.71
N TYR A 87 8.08 1.17 -9.67
CA TYR A 87 7.40 0.37 -8.65
C TYR A 87 7.72 -1.12 -8.79
N PHE A 88 7.78 -1.65 -10.01
CA PHE A 88 8.18 -3.02 -10.25
C PHE A 88 9.64 -3.29 -9.86
N GLU A 89 10.56 -2.38 -10.17
CA GLU A 89 11.97 -2.48 -9.78
C GLU A 89 12.13 -2.53 -8.25
N ALA A 90 11.42 -1.65 -7.54
CA ALA A 90 11.41 -1.64 -6.08
C ALA A 90 10.78 -2.91 -5.49
N TYR A 91 9.68 -3.39 -6.08
CA TYR A 91 9.04 -4.65 -5.69
C TYR A 91 9.99 -5.84 -5.83
N LEU A 92 10.67 -5.97 -6.99
CA LEU A 92 11.62 -7.05 -7.23
C LEU A 92 12.81 -7.00 -6.28
N SER A 93 13.30 -5.79 -5.98
CA SER A 93 14.38 -5.59 -5.01
C SER A 93 13.96 -6.02 -3.59
N CYS A 94 12.73 -5.68 -3.19
CA CYS A 94 12.17 -6.11 -1.91
C CYS A 94 12.03 -7.64 -1.84
N LEU A 95 11.43 -8.25 -2.86
CA LEU A 95 11.23 -9.70 -2.93
C LEU A 95 12.56 -10.47 -2.92
N HIS A 96 13.55 -10.01 -3.68
CA HIS A 96 14.89 -10.61 -3.69
C HIS A 96 15.53 -10.63 -2.30
N ASN A 97 15.40 -9.54 -1.54
CA ASN A 97 15.91 -9.47 -0.18
C ASN A 97 15.19 -10.45 0.76
N VAL A 98 13.88 -10.65 0.58
CA VAL A 98 13.11 -11.65 1.33
C VAL A 98 13.54 -13.07 0.97
N LEU A 99 13.81 -13.36 -0.30
CA LEU A 99 14.23 -14.68 -0.76
C LEU A 99 15.66 -15.04 -0.31
N LYS A 100 16.57 -14.06 -0.25
CA LYS A 100 17.93 -14.27 0.27
C LYS A 100 17.96 -14.57 1.77
N ASP A 101 16.94 -14.18 2.51
CA ASP A 101 16.82 -14.48 3.94
C ASP A 101 16.22 -15.88 4.14
N GLU A 102 17.00 -16.92 3.81
CA GLU A 102 16.57 -18.33 3.77
C GLU A 102 15.90 -18.81 5.07
N LYS A 103 16.34 -18.29 6.23
CA LYS A 103 15.76 -18.64 7.54
C LYS A 103 14.32 -18.14 7.68
N LYS A 104 14.03 -16.96 7.14
CA LYS A 104 12.70 -16.33 7.20
C LYS A 104 11.75 -16.92 6.16
N PHE A 105 12.27 -17.23 4.97
CA PHE A 105 11.51 -17.88 3.90
C PHE A 105 11.08 -19.31 4.25
N SER A 106 11.93 -20.06 4.95
CA SER A 106 11.61 -21.39 5.50
C SER A 106 10.51 -21.33 6.58
N TRP A 107 10.52 -20.31 7.45
CA TRP A 107 9.50 -20.14 8.50
C TRP A 107 8.12 -19.75 7.94
N LEU A 108 8.06 -18.84 6.95
CA LEU A 108 6.82 -18.38 6.31
C LEU A 108 6.08 -19.52 5.58
N ARG A 109 6.80 -20.35 4.83
CA ARG A 109 6.23 -21.54 4.16
C ARG A 109 5.60 -22.55 5.11
N LYS A 110 6.05 -22.60 6.36
CA LYS A 110 5.62 -23.60 7.34
C LYS A 110 4.35 -23.20 8.11
N HIS A 111 3.94 -21.93 8.03
CA HIS A 111 2.86 -21.39 8.86
C HIS A 111 1.79 -20.58 8.11
N TRP A 112 2.00 -20.26 6.82
CA TRP A 112 1.08 -19.38 6.06
C TRP A 112 0.80 -19.83 4.61
N LEU A 113 1.44 -20.91 4.13
CA LEU A 113 1.10 -21.65 2.91
C LEU A 113 0.70 -23.08 3.31
#